data_AF-A0A397VC76-F1
#
_entry.id   AF-A0A397VC76-F1
#
_cell.length_a   1.000
_cell.length_b   1.000
_cell.length_c   1.000
_cell.angle_alpha   90.00
_cell.angle_beta   90.00
_cell.angle_gamma   90.00
#
_symmetry.space_group_name_H-M   'P 1'
#
loop_
_entity.id
_entity.type
_entity.pdbx_description
1 polymer ?
#
loop_
_entity_poly.entity_id
_entity_poly.type
_entity_poly.pdbx_seq_one_letter_code
_entity_poly.pdbx_strand_id
1 'polypeptide(L)'
;MSEKNWPPCRPVIYHNIQEEIIEPSSRETVEQSYKLWLLYFVTLIFNFIAILVNGFTGRYVVGSVIVQLIIALIYIAFWPIFDFTARHLTLYRAYKHDNVNYFRWFFFVTFLDIIFAINEKGAICIVAGVFNAVCATLVFAQVILHVMLWRKVQAYFESKGWKLLPGDGNSK
;
A
#
# COMPACT_ATOMS: atom_id res chain seq x y z
N MET A 1 26.27 -6.20 13.09
CA MET A 1 25.00 -5.47 12.88
C MET A 1 24.96 -5.09 11.42
N SER A 2 23.92 -5.49 10.70
CA SER A 2 23.77 -5.09 9.29
C SER A 2 23.59 -3.57 9.19
N GLU A 3 24.19 -2.97 8.18
CA GLU A 3 24.17 -1.51 7.97
C GLU A 3 22.77 -1.06 7.54
N LYS A 4 22.18 -0.07 8.22
CA LYS A 4 20.86 0.47 7.85
C LYS A 4 20.92 1.05 6.44
N ASN A 5 19.95 0.73 5.59
CA ASN A 5 19.95 1.11 4.18
C ASN A 5 18.66 1.82 3.72
N TRP A 6 17.63 1.91 4.57
CA TRP A 6 16.32 2.45 4.19
C TRP A 6 15.70 3.35 5.27
N PRO A 7 15.01 4.46 4.91
CA PRO A 7 14.94 5.07 3.58
C PRO A 7 16.28 5.69 3.14
N PRO A 8 16.53 5.88 1.82
CA PRO A 8 17.86 6.26 1.31
C PRO A 8 18.34 7.63 1.78
N CYS A 9 17.40 8.56 2.01
CA CYS A 9 17.70 9.91 2.51
C CYS A 9 18.05 9.94 4.00
N ARG A 10 17.52 8.99 4.77
CA ARG A 10 17.80 8.84 6.21
C ARG A 10 17.66 7.37 6.58
N PRO A 11 18.73 6.57 6.46
CA PRO A 11 18.64 5.14 6.75
C PRO A 11 18.31 4.88 8.23
N VAL A 12 17.09 4.42 8.49
CA VAL A 12 16.58 4.13 9.83
C VAL A 12 16.49 2.63 10.06
N ILE A 13 16.15 1.87 9.02
CA ILE A 13 15.99 0.42 9.07
C ILE A 13 16.95 -0.25 8.09
N TYR A 14 17.33 -1.48 8.43
CA TYR A 14 17.93 -2.39 7.46
C TYR A 14 16.80 -3.14 6.74
N HIS A 15 16.83 -3.09 5.42
CA HIS A 15 15.85 -3.64 4.51
C HIS A 15 16.57 -4.27 3.33
N ASN A 16 16.89 -5.55 3.44
CA ASN A 16 17.45 -6.35 2.35
C ASN A 16 16.58 -7.59 2.12
N ILE A 17 15.67 -7.50 1.15
CA ILE A 17 14.76 -8.60 0.82
C ILE A 17 15.53 -9.87 0.42
N GLN A 18 16.69 -9.74 -0.23
CA GLN A 18 17.41 -10.90 -0.78
C GLN A 18 18.21 -11.66 0.25
N GLU A 19 18.64 -10.98 1.31
CA GLU A 19 19.38 -11.60 2.40
C GLU A 19 18.46 -12.03 3.54
N GLU A 20 17.37 -11.31 3.79
CA GLU A 20 16.58 -11.48 5.02
C GLU A 20 15.34 -12.37 4.87
N ILE A 21 14.84 -12.57 3.65
CA ILE A 21 13.71 -13.48 3.43
C ILE A 21 14.23 -14.92 3.32
N ILE A 22 13.73 -15.77 4.23
CA ILE A 22 14.14 -17.16 4.40
C ILE A 22 13.94 -17.96 3.10
N GLU A 23 12.76 -17.81 2.47
CA GLU A 23 12.39 -18.59 1.30
C GLU A 23 12.61 -17.81 -0.01
N PRO A 24 13.51 -18.28 -0.90
CA PRO A 24 13.81 -17.56 -2.14
C PRO A 24 12.61 -17.36 -3.07
N SER A 25 11.69 -18.33 -3.11
CA SER A 25 10.42 -18.26 -3.87
C SER A 25 9.53 -17.08 -3.44
N SER A 26 9.65 -16.65 -2.18
CA SER A 26 8.81 -15.61 -1.59
C SER A 26 9.38 -14.20 -1.73
N ARG A 27 10.67 -14.08 -2.12
CA ARG A 27 11.34 -12.78 -2.31
C ARG A 27 10.63 -11.93 -3.36
N GLU A 28 10.24 -12.53 -4.48
CA GLU A 28 9.52 -11.82 -5.55
C GLU A 28 8.20 -11.23 -5.04
N THR A 29 7.49 -11.93 -4.16
CA THR A 29 6.22 -11.47 -3.57
C THR A 29 6.45 -10.26 -2.66
N VAL A 30 7.52 -10.27 -1.85
CA VAL A 30 7.87 -9.14 -0.97
C VAL A 30 8.37 -7.94 -1.78
N GLU A 31 9.14 -8.17 -2.85
CA GLU A 31 9.53 -7.11 -3.79
C GLU A 31 8.34 -6.48 -4.49
N GLN A 32 7.36 -7.29 -4.91
CA GLN A 32 6.11 -6.80 -5.50
C GLN A 32 5.36 -5.92 -4.52
N SER A 33 5.28 -6.31 -3.24
CA SER A 33 4.70 -5.46 -2.20
C SER A 33 5.41 -4.11 -2.06
N TYR A 34 6.74 -4.10 -2.14
CA TYR A 34 7.53 -2.87 -2.09
C TYR A 34 7.33 -1.98 -3.32
N LYS A 35 7.35 -2.56 -4.53
CA LYS A 35 7.06 -1.86 -5.79
C LYS A 35 5.64 -1.28 -5.79
N LEU A 36 4.69 -1.99 -5.17
CA LEU A 36 3.31 -1.52 -5.04
C LEU A 36 3.19 -0.32 -4.08
N TRP A 37 3.98 -0.28 -3.01
CA TRP A 37 4.11 0.90 -2.16
C TRP A 37 4.70 2.10 -2.92
N LEU A 38 5.74 1.88 -3.75
CA LEU A 38 6.30 2.94 -4.61
C LEU A 38 5.27 3.47 -5.61
N LEU A 39 4.50 2.59 -6.24
CA LEU A 39 3.41 2.97 -7.15
C LEU A 39 2.36 3.82 -6.43
N TYR A 40 2.02 3.47 -5.19
CA TYR A 40 1.10 4.26 -4.38
C TYR A 40 1.66 5.66 -4.08
N PHE A 41 2.94 5.76 -3.70
CA PHE A 41 3.59 7.04 -3.47
C PHE A 41 3.55 7.94 -4.72
N VAL A 42 3.87 7.37 -5.89
CA VAL A 42 3.77 8.06 -7.19
C VAL A 42 2.33 8.51 -7.46
N THR A 43 1.34 7.68 -7.17
CA THR A 43 -0.09 8.01 -7.36
C THR A 43 -0.50 9.22 -6.53
N LEU A 44 -0.03 9.32 -5.28
CA LEU A 44 -0.30 10.48 -4.42
C LEU A 44 0.34 11.77 -4.94
N ILE A 45 1.55 11.69 -5.51
CA ILE A 45 2.20 12.84 -6.16
C ILE A 45 1.38 13.31 -7.37
N PHE A 46 0.95 12.38 -8.23
CA PHE A 46 0.10 12.72 -9.37
C PHE A 46 -1.23 13.33 -8.94
N ASN A 47 -1.83 12.83 -7.85
CA ASN A 47 -3.05 13.40 -7.28
C ASN A 47 -2.83 14.85 -6.82
N PHE A 48 -1.72 15.15 -6.15
CA PHE A 48 -1.37 16.51 -5.75
C PHE A 48 -1.19 17.44 -6.96
N ILE A 49 -0.50 16.99 -8.00
CA ILE A 49 -0.35 17.75 -9.26
C ILE A 49 -1.72 18.01 -9.91
N ALA A 50 -2.61 17.01 -9.92
CA ALA A 50 -3.96 17.16 -10.48
C ALA A 50 -4.77 18.24 -9.74
N ILE A 51 -4.71 18.27 -8.41
CA ILE A 51 -5.36 19.29 -7.58
C ILE A 51 -4.79 20.68 -7.87
N LEU A 52 -3.45 20.80 -7.99
CA LEU A 52 -2.80 22.06 -8.35
C LEU A 52 -3.28 22.58 -9.72
N VAL A 53 -3.22 21.74 -10.76
CA VAL A 53 -3.64 22.12 -12.13
C VAL A 53 -5.11 22.52 -12.18
N ASN A 54 -5.98 21.79 -11.48
CA ASN A 54 -7.40 22.13 -11.42
C ASN A 54 -7.65 23.44 -10.64
N GLY A 55 -6.84 23.74 -9.62
CA GLY A 55 -6.85 25.03 -8.93
C GLY A 55 -6.50 26.20 -9.86
N PHE A 56 -5.46 26.07 -10.67
CA PHE A 56 -5.03 27.12 -11.62
C PHE A 56 -6.00 27.32 -12.79
N THR A 57 -6.74 26.28 -13.18
CA THR A 57 -7.71 26.36 -14.30
C THR A 57 -9.09 26.87 -13.89
N GLY A 58 -9.28 27.25 -12.62
CA GLY A 58 -10.56 27.77 -12.10
C GLY A 58 -11.69 26.73 -12.05
N ARG A 59 -11.37 25.44 -12.15
CA ARG A 59 -12.36 24.34 -12.13
C ARG A 59 -12.95 24.08 -10.75
N TYR A 60 -12.34 24.65 -9.71
CA TYR A 60 -12.78 24.55 -8.33
C TYR A 60 -13.22 25.93 -7.82
N VAL A 61 -14.18 25.93 -6.90
CA VAL A 61 -14.47 27.12 -6.09
C VAL A 61 -13.23 27.41 -5.23
N VAL A 62 -12.76 28.66 -5.17
CA VAL A 62 -11.46 29.02 -4.54
C VAL A 62 -11.31 28.46 -3.12
N GLY A 63 -12.39 28.43 -2.33
CA GLY A 63 -12.39 27.83 -0.99
C GLY A 63 -12.23 26.29 -0.97
N SER A 64 -12.64 25.58 -2.01
CA SER A 64 -12.47 24.12 -2.09
C SER A 64 -11.05 23.70 -2.48
N VAL A 65 -10.29 24.55 -3.18
CA VAL A 65 -8.90 24.24 -3.61
C VAL A 65 -7.97 24.14 -2.41
N ILE A 66 -8.01 25.13 -1.50
CA ILE A 66 -7.10 25.18 -0.35
C ILE A 66 -7.29 23.96 0.54
N VAL A 67 -8.54 23.59 0.81
CA VAL A 67 -8.88 22.40 1.60
C VAL A 67 -8.35 21.13 0.93
N GLN A 68 -8.53 20.97 -0.39
CA GLN A 68 -8.03 19.81 -1.13
C GLN A 68 -6.50 19.73 -1.14
N LEU A 69 -5.80 20.87 -1.25
CA LEU A 69 -4.34 20.90 -1.18
C LEU A 69 -3.83 20.49 0.21
N ILE A 70 -4.46 20.96 1.28
CA ILE A 70 -4.11 20.54 2.65
C ILE A 70 -4.31 19.04 2.82
N ILE A 71 -5.45 18.50 2.37
CA ILE A 71 -5.73 17.06 2.42
C ILE A 71 -4.69 16.27 1.61
N ALA A 72 -4.35 16.72 0.41
CA ALA A 72 -3.36 16.05 -0.44
C ALA A 72 -1.96 16.04 0.19
N LEU A 73 -1.57 17.13 0.87
CA LEU A 73 -0.30 17.20 1.62
C LEU A 73 -0.30 16.24 2.81
N ILE A 74 -1.40 16.16 3.57
CA ILE A 74 -1.56 15.18 4.64
C ILE A 74 -1.44 13.75 4.07
N TYR A 75 -2.07 13.49 2.93
CA TYR A 75 -2.02 12.18 2.28
C TYR A 75 -0.59 11.83 1.89
N ILE A 76 0.15 12.72 1.21
CA ILE A 76 1.55 12.47 0.84
C ILE A 76 2.45 12.25 2.08
N ALA A 77 2.21 12.98 3.18
CA ALA A 77 3.05 12.89 4.36
C ALA A 77 2.79 11.63 5.20
N PHE A 78 1.52 11.28 5.42
CA PHE A 78 1.14 10.24 6.39
C PHE A 78 0.83 8.90 5.75
N TRP A 79 0.10 8.86 4.63
CA TRP A 79 -0.35 7.59 4.06
C TRP A 79 0.78 6.66 3.62
N PRO A 80 1.84 7.13 2.94
CA PRO A 80 2.96 6.28 2.58
C PRO A 80 3.65 5.67 3.79
N ILE A 81 3.78 6.43 4.89
CA ILE A 81 4.40 5.93 6.13
C ILE A 81 3.52 4.85 6.76
N PHE A 82 2.21 5.11 6.84
CA PHE A 82 1.25 4.14 7.35
C PHE A 82 1.24 2.87 6.49
N ASP A 83 1.09 2.98 5.17
CA ASP A 83 1.03 1.82 4.28
C ASP A 83 2.34 1.01 4.31
N PHE A 84 3.48 1.70 4.32
CA PHE A 84 4.78 1.05 4.45
C PHE A 84 4.88 0.24 5.75
N THR A 85 4.48 0.84 6.88
CA THR A 85 4.63 0.21 8.20
C THR A 85 3.57 -0.87 8.47
N ALA A 86 2.32 -0.60 8.13
CA ALA A 86 1.20 -1.48 8.41
C ALA A 86 1.10 -2.66 7.43
N ARG A 87 1.36 -2.43 6.13
CA ARG A 87 1.20 -3.45 5.09
C ARG A 87 2.55 -4.05 4.68
N HIS A 88 3.45 -3.24 4.12
CA HIS A 88 4.70 -3.76 3.54
C HIS A 88 5.63 -4.36 4.60
N LEU A 89 5.91 -3.62 5.67
CA LEU A 89 6.84 -4.03 6.72
C LEU A 89 6.29 -5.23 7.51
N THR A 90 4.98 -5.29 7.72
CA THR A 90 4.34 -6.47 8.32
C THR A 90 4.48 -7.69 7.41
N LEU A 91 4.23 -7.57 6.10
CA LEU A 91 4.40 -8.69 5.16
C LEU A 91 5.86 -9.15 5.11
N TYR A 92 6.78 -8.19 5.04
CA TYR A 92 8.21 -8.46 5.08
C TYR A 92 8.60 -9.22 6.38
N ARG A 93 8.09 -8.80 7.55
CA ARG A 93 8.31 -9.50 8.82
C ARG A 93 7.66 -10.88 8.85
N ALA A 94 6.51 -11.04 8.19
CA ALA A 94 5.81 -12.31 8.07
C ALA A 94 6.68 -13.35 7.37
N TYR A 95 7.26 -12.99 6.21
CA TYR A 95 8.16 -13.86 5.45
C TYR A 95 9.56 -14.00 6.08
N LYS A 96 10.06 -12.97 6.76
CA LYS A 96 11.34 -13.02 7.47
C LYS A 96 11.31 -13.96 8.68
N HIS A 97 10.20 -14.01 9.40
CA HIS A 97 10.07 -14.76 10.65
C HIS A 97 9.14 -15.98 10.56
N ASP A 98 8.62 -16.29 9.37
CA ASP A 98 7.61 -17.32 9.11
C ASP A 98 6.45 -17.30 10.13
N ASN A 99 5.93 -16.11 10.43
CA ASN A 99 5.00 -15.89 11.54
C ASN A 99 3.58 -15.55 11.07
N VAL A 100 2.65 -16.45 11.41
CA VAL A 100 1.22 -16.39 11.06
C VAL A 100 0.53 -15.09 11.48
N ASN A 101 0.89 -14.49 12.62
CA ASN A 101 0.21 -13.29 13.11
C ASN A 101 0.52 -12.07 12.23
N TYR A 102 1.73 -11.98 11.70
CA TYR A 102 2.07 -10.93 10.73
C TYR A 102 1.36 -11.14 9.40
N PHE A 103 1.17 -12.39 8.94
CA PHE A 103 0.34 -12.66 7.77
C PHE A 103 -1.12 -12.23 8.00
N ARG A 104 -1.71 -12.57 9.15
CA ARG A 104 -3.07 -12.15 9.52
C ARG A 104 -3.23 -10.63 9.52
N TRP A 105 -2.26 -9.91 10.09
CA TRP A 105 -2.27 -8.45 10.07
C TRP A 105 -2.16 -7.89 8.66
N PHE A 106 -1.28 -8.45 7.83
CA PHE A 106 -1.18 -8.07 6.41
C PHE A 106 -2.52 -8.23 5.68
N PHE A 107 -3.21 -9.37 5.87
CA PHE A 107 -4.53 -9.60 5.28
C PHE A 107 -5.56 -8.61 5.82
N PHE A 108 -5.59 -8.34 7.12
CA PHE A 108 -6.53 -7.38 7.67
C PHE A 108 -6.33 -5.96 7.08
N VAL A 109 -5.09 -5.47 7.05
CA VAL A 109 -4.76 -4.14 6.52
C VAL A 109 -5.06 -4.06 5.02
N THR A 110 -4.62 -5.04 4.23
CA THR A 110 -4.83 -5.04 2.77
C THR A 110 -6.32 -5.12 2.42
N PHE A 111 -7.12 -5.80 3.23
CA PHE A 111 -8.56 -5.90 3.03
C PHE A 111 -9.25 -4.54 3.24
N LEU A 112 -8.90 -3.85 4.33
CA LEU A 112 -9.38 -2.49 4.58
C LEU A 112 -8.98 -1.56 3.43
N ASP A 113 -7.72 -1.64 2.98
CA ASP A 113 -7.20 -0.78 1.92
C ASP A 113 -7.95 -0.96 0.59
N ILE A 114 -8.26 -2.22 0.22
CA ILE A 114 -9.10 -2.53 -0.95
C ILE A 114 -10.53 -1.97 -0.79
N ILE A 115 -11.13 -2.10 0.39
CA ILE A 115 -12.46 -1.54 0.68
C ILE A 115 -12.45 -0.01 0.56
N PHE A 116 -11.49 0.66 1.17
CA PHE A 116 -11.34 2.11 1.08
C PHE A 116 -11.17 2.54 -0.39
N ALA A 117 -10.30 1.87 -1.14
CA ALA A 117 -10.06 2.17 -2.54
C ALA A 117 -11.28 1.92 -3.45
N ILE A 118 -12.20 1.02 -3.08
CA ILE A 118 -13.46 0.81 -3.82
C ILE A 118 -14.48 1.91 -3.48
N ASN A 119 -14.61 2.27 -2.20
CA ASN A 119 -15.57 3.29 -1.76
C ASN A 119 -15.17 4.70 -2.21
N GLU A 120 -13.87 5.04 -2.16
CA GLU A 120 -13.37 6.36 -2.58
C GLU A 120 -13.47 6.59 -4.10
N LYS A 121 -13.67 5.55 -4.92
CA LYS A 121 -13.97 5.71 -6.36
C LYS A 121 -15.23 6.54 -6.59
N GLY A 122 -16.13 6.61 -5.61
CA GLY A 122 -17.28 7.51 -5.64
C GLY A 122 -16.92 9.00 -5.44
N ALA A 123 -15.78 9.31 -4.81
CA ALA A 123 -15.39 10.68 -4.46
C ALA A 123 -14.35 11.30 -5.41
N ILE A 124 -13.47 10.50 -6.03
CA ILE A 124 -12.41 11.00 -6.94
C ILE A 124 -12.93 11.32 -8.34
N CYS A 125 -14.10 10.80 -8.74
CA CYS A 125 -14.65 10.97 -10.08
C CYS A 125 -15.76 12.03 -10.17
N ILE A 126 -15.47 13.26 -9.76
CA ILE A 126 -16.27 14.43 -10.14
C ILE A 126 -15.31 15.51 -10.65
N VAL A 127 -15.08 15.53 -11.97
CA VAL A 127 -14.53 16.62 -12.84
C VAL A 127 -13.49 16.10 -13.85
N ALA A 128 -13.77 16.32 -15.15
CA ALA A 128 -13.03 15.81 -16.30
C ALA A 128 -11.65 16.49 -16.52
N GLY A 129 -10.57 15.71 -16.60
CA GLY A 129 -9.22 16.17 -16.98
C GLY A 129 -8.22 15.02 -17.12
N VAL A 130 -7.18 15.16 -17.96
CA VAL A 130 -6.19 14.10 -18.25
C VAL A 130 -5.47 13.59 -17.00
N PHE A 131 -5.08 14.50 -16.09
CA PHE A 131 -4.43 14.13 -14.83
C PHE A 131 -5.33 13.31 -13.90
N ASN A 132 -6.63 13.59 -13.87
CA ASN A 132 -7.61 12.81 -13.10
C ASN A 132 -7.80 11.41 -13.70
N ALA A 133 -7.82 11.28 -15.03
CA ALA A 133 -7.91 9.99 -15.71
C ALA A 133 -6.67 9.11 -15.44
N VAL A 134 -5.47 9.72 -15.43
CA VAL A 134 -4.24 9.03 -15.02
C VAL A 134 -4.34 8.57 -13.56
N CYS A 135 -4.73 9.45 -12.64
CA CYS A 135 -4.88 9.09 -11.22
C CYS A 135 -5.89 7.95 -11.03
N ALA A 136 -7.06 8.02 -11.66
CA ALA A 136 -8.06 6.96 -11.61
C ALA A 136 -7.47 5.63 -12.11
N THR A 137 -6.80 5.65 -13.27
CA THR A 137 -6.17 4.46 -13.86
C THR A 137 -5.12 3.86 -12.92
N LEU A 138 -4.28 4.69 -12.29
CA LEU A 138 -3.30 4.25 -11.31
C LEU A 138 -3.97 3.62 -10.08
N VAL A 139 -5.05 4.21 -9.56
CA VAL A 139 -5.81 3.64 -8.43
C VAL A 139 -6.44 2.29 -8.82
N PHE A 140 -7.04 2.18 -10.00
CA PHE A 140 -7.60 0.91 -10.48
C PHE A 140 -6.51 -0.16 -10.64
N ALA A 141 -5.38 0.18 -11.28
CA ALA A 141 -4.24 -0.70 -11.40
C ALA A 141 -3.72 -1.14 -10.02
N GLN A 142 -3.64 -0.21 -9.06
CA GLN A 142 -3.22 -0.49 -7.71
C GLN A 142 -4.17 -1.47 -7.00
N VAL A 143 -5.49 -1.30 -7.10
CA VAL A 143 -6.46 -2.25 -6.54
C VAL A 143 -6.27 -3.64 -7.13
N ILE A 144 -6.12 -3.74 -8.46
CA ILE A 144 -5.89 -5.03 -9.13
C ILE A 144 -4.60 -5.67 -8.61
N LEU A 145 -3.51 -4.91 -8.52
CA LEU A 145 -2.22 -5.40 -8.02
C LEU A 145 -2.29 -5.81 -6.54
N HIS A 146 -3.06 -5.11 -5.70
CA HIS A 146 -3.30 -5.52 -4.31
C HIS A 146 -4.05 -6.85 -4.23
N VAL A 147 -5.06 -7.05 -5.08
CA VAL A 147 -5.79 -8.33 -5.17
C VAL A 147 -4.88 -9.45 -5.68
N MET A 148 -4.00 -9.18 -6.66
CA MET A 148 -3.03 -10.15 -7.15
C MET A 148 -2.01 -10.54 -6.07
N LEU A 149 -1.45 -9.54 -5.36
CA LEU A 149 -0.53 -9.75 -4.24
C LEU A 149 -1.21 -10.55 -3.12
N TRP A 150 -2.45 -10.19 -2.77
CA TRP A 150 -3.26 -10.92 -1.80
C TRP A 150 -3.33 -12.41 -2.16
N ARG A 151 -3.71 -12.74 -3.40
CA ARG A 151 -3.85 -14.12 -3.85
C ARG A 151 -2.54 -14.89 -3.78
N LYS A 152 -1.40 -14.26 -4.13
CA LYS A 152 -0.07 -14.88 -3.99
C LYS A 152 0.26 -15.20 -2.54
N VAL A 153 0.05 -14.24 -1.64
CA VAL A 153 0.30 -14.42 -0.20
C VAL A 153 -0.67 -15.44 0.39
N GLN A 154 -1.93 -15.47 -0.05
CA GLN A 154 -2.92 -16.45 0.37
C GLN A 154 -2.54 -17.87 -0.07
N ALA A 155 -2.11 -18.07 -1.31
CA ALA A 155 -1.65 -19.38 -1.77
C ALA A 155 -0.45 -19.90 -0.94
N TYR A 156 0.47 -19.01 -0.56
CA TYR A 156 1.56 -19.32 0.36
C TYR A 156 1.06 -19.67 1.78
N PHE A 157 0.13 -18.87 2.30
CA PHE A 157 -0.43 -19.07 3.63
C PHE A 157 -1.19 -20.41 3.75
N GLU A 158 -1.94 -20.77 2.69
CA GLU A 158 -2.66 -22.03 2.60
C GLU A 158 -1.73 -23.23 2.41
N SER A 159 -0.63 -23.08 1.66
CA SER A 159 0.35 -24.17 1.49
C SER A 159 1.05 -24.54 2.81
N LYS A 160 1.14 -23.60 3.76
CA LYS A 160 1.61 -23.83 5.13
C LYS A 160 0.55 -24.46 6.05
N GLY A 161 -0.69 -24.63 5.59
CA GLY A 161 -1.80 -25.17 6.38
C GLY A 161 -2.31 -24.23 7.47
N TRP A 162 -2.02 -22.93 7.39
CA TRP A 162 -2.40 -21.97 8.41
C TRP A 162 -3.86 -21.51 8.28
N LYS A 163 -4.45 -21.12 9.41
CA LYS A 163 -5.81 -20.58 9.49
C LYS A 163 -5.78 -19.08 9.74
N LEU A 164 -6.61 -18.33 9.01
CA LEU A 164 -6.67 -16.87 9.12
C LEU A 164 -7.21 -16.41 10.49
N LEU A 165 -8.24 -17.08 10.99
CA LEU A 165 -8.74 -16.87 12.34
C LEU A 165 -8.04 -17.83 13.31
N PRO A 166 -7.61 -17.37 14.50
CA PRO A 166 -7.20 -18.29 15.54
C PRO A 166 -8.38 -19.21 15.85
N GLY A 167 -8.15 -20.53 15.79
CA GLY A 167 -9.15 -21.49 16.26
C GLY A 167 -9.41 -21.23 17.74
N ASP A 168 -10.69 -21.17 18.09
CA ASP A 168 -11.17 -21.44 19.44
C ASP A 168 -10.47 -22.70 19.95
N GLY A 169 -9.73 -22.57 21.06
CA GLY A 169 -8.83 -23.58 21.59
C GLY A 169 -9.54 -24.81 22.16
N ASN A 170 -10.26 -25.54 21.30
CA ASN A 170 -10.89 -26.82 21.58
C ASN A 170 -10.59 -27.78 20.41
N SER A 171 -9.32 -28.11 20.23
CA SER A 171 -8.94 -29.40 19.64
C SER A 171 -8.46 -30.29 20.78
N LYS A 172 -9.27 -31.30 21.10
CA LYS A 172 -8.89 -32.47 21.90
C LYS A 172 -7.70 -33.18 21.26
#